data_AF-A0A5J4Q218-F1
#
_entry.id   AF-A0A5J4Q218-F1
#
_cell.length_a   1.000
_cell.length_b   1.000
_cell.length_c   1.000
_cell.angle_alpha   90.00
_cell.angle_beta   90.00
_cell.angle_gamma   90.00
#
_symmetry.space_group_name_H-M   'P 1'
#
loop_
_entity.id
_entity.type
_entity.pdbx_description
1 polymer ?
#
loop_
_entity_poly.entity_id
_entity_poly.type
_entity_poly.pdbx_seq_one_letter_code
_entity_poly.pdbx_strand_id
1 'polypeptide(L)' 'MFDNLSERLERSFKILKGEGRITEINVAETLKDVRKALLNADVNYKVA' A
#
# COMPACT_ATOMS: atom_id res chain seq x y z
N MET A 1 8.54 3.07 -15.80
CA MET A 1 7.39 3.89 -15.31
C MET A 1 6.53 3.10 -14.33
N PHE A 2 6.15 1.85 -14.66
CA PHE A 2 5.45 0.95 -13.74
C PHE A 2 6.35 0.37 -12.62
N ASP A 3 7.67 0.43 -12.79
CA ASP A 3 8.65 -0.13 -11.82
C ASP A 3 8.59 0.53 -10.45
N ASN A 4 8.34 1.85 -10.38
CA ASN A 4 8.25 2.56 -9.10
C ASN A 4 7.02 2.13 -8.29
N LEU A 5 5.93 1.80 -8.98
CA LEU A 5 4.71 1.28 -8.37
C LEU A 5 4.93 -0.17 -7.90
N SER A 6 5.54 -1.00 -8.74
CA SER A 6 5.89 -2.38 -8.40
C SER A 6 6.79 -2.47 -7.17
N GLU A 7 7.79 -1.59 -7.06
CA GLU A 7 8.73 -1.57 -5.93
C GLU A 7 8.04 -1.15 -4.61
N ARG A 8 7.09 -0.21 -4.68
CA ARG A 8 6.27 0.20 -3.53
C ARG A 8 5.31 -0.89 -3.07
N LEU A 9 4.72 -1.62 -4.01
CA LEU A 9 3.84 -2.76 -3.71
C LEU A 9 4.63 -3.91 -3.08
N GLU A 10 5.81 -4.25 -3.61
CA GLU A 10 6.67 -5.28 -3.02
C GLU A 10 7.09 -4.96 -1.58
N ARG A 11 7.42 -3.70 -1.27
CA ARG A 11 7.71 -3.28 0.11
C ARG A 11 6.50 -3.43 1.02
N SER A 12 5.33 -3.02 0.56
CA SER A 12 4.08 -3.11 1.33
C SER A 12 3.73 -4.57 1.63
N PHE A 13 3.91 -5.46 0.65
CA PHE A 13 3.74 -6.90 0.84
C PHE A 13 4.80 -7.52 1.75
N LYS A 14 6.05 -7.06 1.71
CA LYS A 14 7.09 -7.51 2.66
C LYS A 14 6.77 -7.14 4.10
N ILE A 15 6.19 -5.97 4.35
CA ILE A 15 5.76 -5.54 5.69
C ILE A 15 4.63 -6.46 6.17
N LEU A 16 3.63 -6.72 5.32
CA LEU A 16 2.53 -7.64 5.64
C LEU A 16 2.98 -9.10 5.82
N LYS A 17 4.02 -9.53 5.11
CA LYS A 17 4.56 -10.91 5.17
C LYS A 17 5.58 -11.12 6.31
N GLY A 18 6.14 -10.04 6.86
CA GLY A 18 7.11 -10.05 7.97
C GLY A 18 6.47 -10.03 9.37
N GLU A 19 5.22 -9.58 9.47
CA GLU A 19 4.41 -9.70 10.67
C GLU A 19 3.87 -11.13 10.76
N GLY A 20 4.35 -11.94 11.70
CA GLY A 20 3.93 -13.34 11.90
C GLY A 20 2.42 -13.52 12.15
N ARG A 21 1.66 -12.43 12.27
CA ARG A 21 0.21 -12.39 12.30
C ARG A 21 -0.30 -11.06 11.72
N ILE A 22 -1.18 -11.14 10.73
CA ILE A 22 -1.87 -9.95 10.19
C ILE A 22 -2.93 -9.52 11.20
N THR A 23 -2.83 -8.28 11.69
CA THR A 23 -3.82 -7.67 12.60
C THR A 23 -4.61 -6.59 11.86
N GLU A 24 -5.82 -6.29 12.33
CA GLU A 24 -6.65 -5.21 11.76
C GLU A 24 -5.95 -3.85 11.78
N ILE A 25 -5.10 -3.62 12.79
CA ILE A 25 -4.32 -2.38 12.94
C ILE A 25 -3.33 -2.27 11.78
N ASN A 26 -2.54 -3.32 11.51
CA ASN A 26 -1.54 -3.32 10.45
C ASN A 26 -2.18 -3.21 9.06
N VAL A 27 -3.35 -3.84 8.87
CA VAL A 27 -4.13 -3.75 7.63
C VAL A 27 -4.66 -2.32 7.42
N ALA A 28 -5.22 -1.71 8.46
CA ALA A 28 -5.74 -0.34 8.39
C ALA A 28 -4.64 0.67 8.08
N GLU A 29 -3.47 0.54 8.68
CA GLU A 29 -2.30 1.38 8.37
C GLU A 29 -1.84 1.19 6.93
N THR A 30 -1.71 -0.05 6.48
CA THR A 30 -1.28 -0.36 5.11
C THR A 30 -2.26 0.18 4.06
N LEU A 31 -3.57 0.03 4.27
CA LEU A 31 -4.60 0.57 3.37
C LEU A 31 -4.55 2.10 3.28
N LYS A 32 -4.27 2.77 4.41
CA LYS A 32 -4.15 4.23 4.45
C LYS A 32 -2.96 4.73 3.63
N ASP A 33 -1.85 4.00 3.67
CA ASP A 33 -0.66 4.32 2.89
C ASP A 33 -0.83 4.00 1.41
N VAL A 34 -1.50 2.89 1.06
CA VAL A 34 -1.87 2.57 -0.32
C VAL A 34 -2.76 3.66 -0.92
N ARG A 35 -3.79 4.10 -0.19
CA ARG A 35 -4.68 5.20 -0.62
C ARG A 35 -3.91 6.50 -0.86
N LYS A 36 -2.99 6.86 0.03
CA LYS A 36 -2.11 8.02 -0.18
C LYS A 36 -1.23 7.84 -1.41
N ALA A 37 -0.69 6.64 -1.65
CA ALA A 37 0.14 6.37 -2.81
C ALA A 37 -0.66 6.50 -4.12
N LEU A 38 -1.91 6.04 -4.14
CA LEU A 38 -2.82 6.19 -5.29
C LEU A 38 -3.14 7.66 -5.56
N LEU A 39 -3.46 8.44 -4.52
CA LEU A 39 -3.73 9.88 -4.67
C LEU A 39 -2.52 10.66 -5.18
N ASN A 40 -1.31 10.31 -4.73
CA ASN A 40 -0.07 10.93 -5.20
C ASN A 40 0.31 10.54 -6.65
N ALA A 41 -0.28 9.48 -7.18
CA ALA A 41 -0.07 9.02 -8.55
C ALA A 41 -1.13 9.57 -9.53
N ASP A 42 -1.83 10.65 -9.15
CA ASP A 42 -2.91 11.28 -9.91
C ASP A 42 -4.08 10.34 -10.24
N VAL A 43 -4.34 9.35 -9.37
CA VAL A 43 -5.51 8.46 -9.50
C VAL A 43 -6.77 9.17 -9.01
N ASN A 44 -7.88 8.94 -9.69
CA ASN A 44 -9.17 9.52 -9.34
C ASN A 44 -9.54 9.20 -7.87
N TYR A 45 -9.89 10.23 -7.11
CA TYR A 45 -10.24 10.13 -5.69
C TYR A 45 -11.39 9.15 -5.40
N LYS A 46 -12.31 8.91 -6.35
CA LYS A 46 -13.39 7.92 -6.19
C LYS A 46 -12.91 6.47 -6.26
N VAL A 47 -11.71 6.25 -6.78
CA VAL A 47 -11.07 4.93 -6.95
C VAL A 47 -10.02 4.67 -5.87
N ALA A 48 -9.49 5.72 -5.26
CA ALA A 48 -8.40 5.69 -4.27
C ALA A 48 -8.87 5.51 -2.81
#